data_AF-C8N6S6-F1
#
_entry.id   AF-C8N6S6-F1
#
_cell.length_a   1.000
_cell.length_b   1.000
_cell.length_c   1.000
_cell.angle_alpha   90.00
_cell.angle_beta   90.00
_cell.angle_gamma   90.00
#
_symmetry.space_group_name_H-M   'P 1'
#
loop_
_entity.id
_entity.type
_entity.pdbx_description
1 polymer ?
#
loop_
_entity_poly.entity_id
_entity_poly.type
_entity_poly.pdbx_seq_one_letter_code
_entity_poly.pdbx_strand_id
1 'polypeptide(L)' 'MENQKGSFWRGVLFGFFSYCIFRIFWDYIYPHLGVEWNRYIVMAVFFLPLVALYLYEQKRREKKRQE' A
#
# COMPACT_ATOMS: atom_id res chain seq x y z
N MET A 1 -20.38 5.41 -16.57
CA MET A 1 -20.03 5.40 -15.12
C MET A 1 -19.50 4.04 -14.63
N GLU A 2 -19.39 3.01 -15.49
CA GLU A 2 -19.04 1.64 -15.09
C GLU A 2 -17.56 1.46 -14.69
N ASN A 3 -16.65 2.22 -15.31
CA ASN A 3 -15.20 2.07 -15.12
C ASN A 3 -14.61 2.77 -13.87
N GLN A 4 -15.36 3.63 -13.18
CA GLN A 4 -14.87 4.28 -11.94
C GLN A 4 -14.96 3.34 -10.73
N LYS A 5 -16.03 2.54 -10.62
CA LYS A 5 -16.20 1.57 -9.52
C LYS A 5 -15.05 0.56 -9.49
N GLY A 6 -14.63 0.06 -10.66
CA GLY A 6 -13.54 -0.91 -10.76
C GLY A 6 -12.17 -0.38 -10.28
N SER A 7 -11.92 0.93 -10.39
CA SER A 7 -10.67 1.53 -9.91
C SER A 7 -10.71 1.79 -8.40
N PHE A 8 -11.89 2.15 -7.85
CA PHE A 8 -12.07 2.34 -6.42
C PHE A 8 -11.96 1.02 -5.65
N TRP A 9 -12.66 -0.02 -6.11
CA TRP A 9 -12.60 -1.36 -5.49
C TRP A 9 -11.21 -1.97 -5.54
N ARG A 10 -10.45 -1.73 -6.61
CA ARG A 10 -9.04 -2.13 -6.69
C ARG A 10 -8.20 -1.47 -5.59
N GLY A 11 -8.38 -0.17 -5.34
CA GLY A 11 -7.67 0.52 -4.26
C GLY A 11 -8.02 -0.02 -2.87
N VAL A 12 -9.30 -0.26 -2.62
CA VAL A 12 -9.78 -0.82 -1.33
C VAL A 12 -9.22 -2.23 -1.11
N LEU A 13 -9.30 -3.11 -2.11
CA LEU A 13 -8.73 -4.45 -2.06
C LEU A 13 -7.22 -4.39 -1.82
N PHE A 14 -6.49 -3.53 -2.54
CA PHE A 14 -5.04 -3.41 -2.38
C PHE A 14 -4.65 -2.95 -0.98
N GLY A 15 -5.36 -1.99 -0.40
CA GLY A 15 -5.16 -1.55 0.97
C GLY A 15 -5.46 -2.66 1.99
N PHE A 16 -6.55 -3.41 1.78
CA PHE A 16 -6.89 -4.56 2.63
C PHE A 16 -5.83 -5.67 2.58
N PHE A 17 -5.37 -6.04 1.38
CA PHE A 17 -4.31 -7.05 1.22
C PHE A 17 -2.99 -6.58 1.84
N SER A 18 -2.61 -5.33 1.64
CA SER A 18 -1.41 -4.76 2.27
C SER A 18 -1.49 -4.82 3.80
N TYR A 19 -2.64 -4.48 4.37
CA TYR A 19 -2.86 -4.59 5.82
C TYR A 19 -2.78 -6.04 6.31
N CYS A 20 -3.41 -6.99 5.62
CA CYS A 20 -3.34 -8.41 5.98
C CYS A 20 -1.89 -8.94 5.93
N ILE A 21 -1.12 -8.60 4.89
CA ILE A 21 0.29 -8.98 4.76
C ILE A 21 1.10 -8.37 5.91
N PHE A 22 0.89 -7.09 6.23
CA PHE A 22 1.55 -6.43 7.35
C PHE A 22 1.23 -7.13 8.68
N ARG A 23 -0.03 -7.51 8.91
CA ARG A 23 -0.43 -8.25 10.12
C ARG A 23 0.26 -9.60 10.21
N ILE A 24 0.31 -10.35 9.12
CA ILE A 24 0.97 -11.66 9.08
C ILE A 24 2.47 -11.50 9.37
N PHE A 25 3.11 -10.52 8.74
CA PHE A 25 4.51 -10.19 9.02
C PHE A 25 4.71 -9.84 10.50
N TRP A 26 3.87 -8.97 11.06
CA TRP A 26 4.01 -8.48 12.44
C TRP A 26 3.74 -9.55 13.50
N ASP A 27 2.74 -10.40 13.29
CA ASP A 27 2.32 -11.37 14.30
C ASP A 27 3.11 -12.69 14.20
N TYR A 28 3.63 -13.05 13.02
CA TYR A 28 4.28 -14.34 12.80
C TYR A 28 5.76 -14.24 12.47
N ILE A 29 6.20 -13.29 11.66
CA ILE A 29 7.62 -13.22 11.22
C ILE A 29 8.43 -12.39 12.21
N TYR A 30 7.92 -11.22 12.58
CA TYR A 30 8.61 -10.27 13.45
C TYR A 30 9.02 -10.84 14.83
N PRO A 31 8.21 -11.66 15.53
CA PRO A 31 8.63 -12.27 16.80
C PRO A 31 9.86 -13.19 16.66
N HIS A 32 10.11 -13.72 15.46
CA HIS A 32 11.28 -14.57 15.18
C HIS A 32 12.51 -13.78 14.73
N LEU A 33 12.39 -12.47 14.49
CA LEU A 33 13.53 -11.63 14.10
C LEU A 33 14.42 -11.25 15.29
N GLY A 34 13.92 -11.34 16.53
CA GLY A 34 14.71 -11.01 17.72
C GLY A 34 15.10 -9.54 17.83
N VAL A 35 14.37 -8.63 17.15
CA VAL A 35 14.66 -7.19 17.15
C VAL A 35 13.43 -6.41 17.59
N GLU A 36 13.62 -5.37 18.42
CA GLU A 36 12.57 -4.49 18.91
C GLU A 36 12.36 -3.28 17.99
N TRP A 37 11.57 -3.47 16.94
CA TRP A 37 11.14 -2.40 16.05
C TRP A 37 9.82 -1.81 16.54
N ASN A 38 9.62 -0.52 16.30
CA ASN A 38 8.34 0.12 16.59
C ASN A 38 7.33 -0.21 15.50
N ARG A 39 6.21 -0.86 15.87
CA ARG A 39 5.11 -1.25 14.98
C ARG A 39 4.66 -0.14 14.03
N TYR A 40 4.55 1.09 14.53
CA TYR A 40 4.09 2.22 13.74
C TYR A 40 5.13 2.67 12.71
N ILE A 41 6.42 2.60 13.05
CA ILE A 41 7.51 2.91 12.11
C ILE A 41 7.55 1.87 11.00
N VAL A 42 7.46 0.58 11.34
CA VAL A 42 7.47 -0.50 10.34
C VAL A 42 6.25 -0.40 9.43
N MET A 43 5.08 -0.11 10.00
CA MET A 43 3.86 0.12 9.22
C MET A 43 4.03 1.29 8.25
N ALA A 44 4.58 2.42 8.70
CA ALA A 44 4.84 3.57 7.84
C ALA A 44 5.81 3.23 6.68
N VAL A 45 6.88 2.48 6.97
CA VAL A 45 7.83 1.99 5.95
C VAL A 45 7.17 1.05 4.95
N PHE A 46 6.23 0.21 5.40
CA PHE A 46 5.48 -0.69 4.51
C PHE A 46 4.49 0.05 3.60
N PHE A 47 3.94 1.18 4.06
CA PHE A 47 2.98 1.99 3.31
C PHE A 47 3.64 3.03 2.40
N LEU A 48 4.84 3.50 2.71
CA LEU A 48 5.57 4.49 1.90
C LEU A 48 5.72 4.12 0.41
N PRO A 49 6.11 2.87 0.04
CA PRO A 49 6.19 2.44 -1.35
C PRO A 49 4.84 2.49 -2.06
N LEU A 50 3.74 2.19 -1.35
CA LEU A 50 2.38 2.23 -1.90
C LEU A 50 1.96 3.66 -2.23
N VAL A 51 2.24 4.60 -1.32
CA VAL A 51 1.98 6.03 -1.55
C VAL A 51 2.83 6.53 -2.71
N ALA A 52 4.11 6.18 -2.76
CA ALA A 52 5.00 6.56 -3.86
C ALA A 52 4.51 6.03 -5.21
N LEU A 53 4.08 4.76 -5.29
CA LEU A 53 3.50 4.16 -6.49
C LEU A 53 2.20 4.86 -6.90
N TYR A 54 1.33 5.15 -5.94
CA TYR A 54 0.08 5.86 -6.21
C TYR A 54 0.34 7.25 -6.80
N LEU A 55 1.23 8.03 -6.19
CA LEU A 55 1.61 9.35 -6.69
C LEU A 55 2.28 9.28 -8.06
N TYR A 56 3.12 8.28 -8.29
CA TYR A 56 3.75 8.05 -9.59
C TYR A 56 2.72 7.74 -10.68
N GLU A 57 1.76 6.85 -10.41
CA GLU A 57 0.67 6.56 -11.34
C GLU A 57 -0.20 7.79 -11.60
N GLN A 58 -0.53 8.55 -10.55
CA GLN A 58 -1.32 9.77 -10.68
C GLN A 58 -0.62 10.76 -11.61
N LYS A 59 0.66 11.05 -11.37
CA LYS A 59 1.47 11.93 -12.21
C LYS A 59 1.58 11.42 -13.65
N ARG A 60 1.67 10.11 -13.85
CA ARG A 60 1.67 9.48 -15.18
C ARG A 60 0.34 9.66 -15.91
N ARG A 61 -0.79 9.57 -15.20
CA ARG A 61 -2.14 9.80 -15.77
C ARG A 61 -2.36 11.26 -16.13
N GLU A 62 -1.83 12.19 -15.33
CA GLU A 62 -1.88 13.62 -15.61
C GLU A 62 -1.12 13.98 -16.89
N LYS A 63 0.11 13.46 -17.07
CA LYS A 63 0.86 13.64 -18.32
C LYS A 63 0.10 13.14 -19.56
N LYS A 64 -0.47 11.93 -19.48
CA LYS A 64 -1.28 11.35 -20.57
C LYS A 64 -2.57 12.11 -20.89
N ARG A 65 -3.02 13.01 -20.01
CA ARG A 65 -4.23 13.82 -20.22
C ARG A 65 -3.92 15.19 -20.84
N GLN A 66 -2.64 15.57 -20.90
CA GLN A 66 -2.15 16.82 -21.50
C GLN A 66 -1.55 16.62 -22.90
N GLU A 67 -1.34 15.38 -23.33
CA GLU A 67 -1.03 14.98 -24.72
C GLU A 67 -2.32 14.64 -25.48
#